data_AF-X1LJI5-F1
#
_entry.id   AF-X1LJI5-F1
#
_cell.length_a   1.000
_cell.length_b   1.000
_cell.length_c   1.000
_cell.angle_alpha   90.00
_cell.angle_beta   90.00
_cell.angle_gamma   90.00
#
_symmetry.space_group_name_H-M   'P 1'
#
loop_
_entity.id
_entity.type
_entity.pdbx_description
1 polymer ?
#
loop_
_entity_poly.entity_id
_entity_poly.type
_entity_poly.pdbx_seq_one_letter_code
_entity_poly.pdbx_strand_id
1 'polypeptide(L)'
;RLKEKGYIPIDKHILSATVSERAGRWYVSILVEEDIEIPVNNGGVVGVDLGVKKLATVSDGKVFENPKALRMNERRLVRKQRSVSRKKKGSNNRRKAILELQKIHKRISDIRSDHIHKVTSYLAKTKSVIGLEDLNVSGMLKNRRLS
;
A
#
# COMPACT_ATOMS: atom_id res chain seq x y z
N ARG A 1 15.77 8.58 -16.54
CA ARG A 1 14.53 8.55 -17.35
C ARG A 1 13.35 8.43 -16.41
N LEU A 2 12.38 9.36 -16.48
CA LEU A 2 11.14 9.26 -15.71
C LEU A 2 10.44 7.95 -16.05
N LYS A 3 9.94 7.26 -15.02
CA LYS A 3 9.23 5.98 -15.20
C LYS A 3 7.81 6.18 -15.71
N GLU A 4 7.22 7.32 -15.41
CA GLU A 4 5.86 7.68 -15.76
C GLU A 4 5.83 9.14 -16.23
N LYS A 5 4.89 9.46 -17.12
CA LYS A 5 4.67 10.79 -17.72
C LYS A 5 3.17 11.05 -17.79
N GLY A 6 2.75 12.31 -17.72
CA GLY A 6 1.35 12.71 -17.95
C GLY A 6 0.45 12.77 -16.71
N TYR A 7 0.98 12.50 -15.51
CA TYR A 7 0.21 12.62 -14.25
C TYR A 7 0.24 14.02 -13.64
N ILE A 8 1.23 14.84 -14.00
CA ILE A 8 1.38 16.20 -13.45
C ILE A 8 0.65 17.13 -14.41
N PRO A 9 -0.37 17.87 -13.95
CA PRO A 9 -1.01 18.90 -14.76
C PRO A 9 -0.01 19.99 -15.12
N ILE A 10 -0.02 20.43 -16.38
CA ILE A 10 0.95 21.41 -16.91
C ILE A 10 0.38 22.84 -16.79
N ASP A 11 -0.93 22.94 -16.60
CA ASP A 11 -1.76 24.14 -16.65
C ASP A 11 -2.35 24.52 -15.29
N LYS A 12 -1.90 23.89 -14.19
CA LYS A 12 -2.43 24.13 -12.83
C LYS A 12 -1.43 24.85 -11.95
N HIS A 13 -1.96 25.54 -10.93
CA HIS A 13 -1.14 26.23 -9.95
C HIS A 13 -0.44 25.21 -9.03
N ILE A 14 0.90 25.17 -9.08
CA ILE A 14 1.70 24.28 -8.23
C ILE A 14 1.92 24.97 -6.88
N LEU A 15 1.46 24.32 -5.81
CA LEU A 15 1.64 24.78 -4.44
C LEU A 15 2.98 24.34 -3.85
N SER A 16 3.39 23.10 -4.09
CA SER A 16 4.69 22.60 -3.61
C SER A 16 5.17 21.37 -4.38
N ALA A 17 6.46 21.10 -4.30
CA ALA A 17 7.07 19.88 -4.80
C ALA A 17 7.93 19.22 -3.71
N THR A 18 7.73 17.92 -3.50
CA THR A 18 8.53 17.12 -2.55
C THR A 18 9.33 16.07 -3.32
N VAL A 19 10.66 16.12 -3.18
CA VAL A 19 11.57 15.10 -3.71
C VAL A 19 11.89 14.10 -2.61
N SER A 20 11.75 12.81 -2.89
CA SER A 20 12.08 11.75 -1.93
C SER A 20 12.77 10.57 -2.59
N GLU A 21 13.61 9.86 -1.84
CA GLU A 21 14.21 8.60 -2.27
C GLU A 21 13.71 7.45 -1.41
N ARG A 22 13.25 6.36 -2.05
CA ARG A 22 12.85 5.13 -1.36
C ARG A 22 13.36 3.90 -2.10
N ALA A 23 14.22 3.13 -1.41
CA ALA A 23 14.80 1.88 -1.92
C ALA A 23 15.54 2.03 -3.27
N GLY A 24 16.31 3.11 -3.44
CA GLY A 24 17.08 3.37 -4.66
C GLY A 24 16.24 3.93 -5.81
N ARG A 25 15.03 4.40 -5.52
CA ARG A 25 14.15 5.06 -6.50
C ARG A 25 13.84 6.46 -6.00
N TRP A 26 13.99 7.43 -6.90
CA TRP A 26 13.60 8.81 -6.68
C TRP A 26 12.14 9.02 -7.08
N TYR A 27 11.43 9.79 -6.28
CA TYR A 27 10.04 10.19 -6.49
C TYR A 27 9.97 11.71 -6.39
N VAL A 28 9.09 12.30 -7.19
CA VAL A 28 8.71 13.70 -7.09
C VAL A 28 7.20 13.72 -6.94
N SER A 29 6.71 14.30 -5.84
CA SER A 29 5.30 14.56 -5.60
C SER A 29 5.05 16.04 -5.79
N ILE A 30 4.05 16.40 -6.57
CA ILE A 30 3.69 17.79 -6.84
C ILE A 30 2.28 18.00 -6.32
N LEU A 31 2.12 18.97 -5.43
CA LEU A 31 0.82 19.42 -4.95
C LEU A 31 0.35 20.54 -5.87
N VAL A 32 -0.83 20.37 -6.43
CA VAL A 32 -1.48 21.36 -7.30
C VAL A 32 -2.82 21.78 -6.70
N GLU A 33 -3.19 23.02 -6.92
CA GLU A 33 -4.53 23.52 -6.65
C GLU A 33 -5.41 23.32 -7.88
N GLU A 34 -6.56 22.65 -7.68
CA GLU A 34 -7.52 22.37 -8.74
C GLU A 34 -8.91 22.19 -8.15
N ASP A 35 -9.91 22.79 -8.81
CA ASP A 35 -11.31 22.52 -8.54
C ASP A 35 -11.68 21.12 -9.08
N ILE A 36 -12.05 20.22 -8.18
CA ILE A 36 -12.45 18.86 -8.51
C ILE A 36 -13.95 18.70 -8.28
N GLU A 37 -14.70 18.37 -9.33
CA GLU A 37 -16.10 18.01 -9.20
C GLU A 37 -16.24 16.74 -8.36
N ILE A 38 -17.07 16.80 -7.31
CA ILE A 38 -17.39 15.63 -6.49
C ILE A 38 -18.45 14.82 -7.24
N PRO A 39 -18.13 13.60 -7.71
CA PRO A 39 -19.10 12.80 -8.43
C PRO A 39 -20.23 12.35 -7.52
N VAL A 40 -21.47 12.43 -8.00
CA VAL A 40 -22.62 11.84 -7.32
C VAL A 40 -22.58 10.32 -7.48
N ASN A 41 -22.55 9.60 -6.36
CA ASN A 41 -22.57 8.15 -6.34
C ASN A 41 -23.95 7.65 -5.87
N ASN A 42 -24.76 7.15 -6.81
CA ASN A 42 -26.08 6.57 -6.55
C ASN A 42 -26.02 5.06 -6.23
N GLY A 43 -24.87 4.58 -5.78
CA GLY A 43 -24.64 3.19 -5.43
C GLY A 43 -25.45 2.74 -4.22
N GLY A 44 -25.46 1.43 -3.96
CA GLY A 44 -26.11 0.87 -2.78
C GLY A 44 -25.36 1.17 -1.48
N VAL A 45 -26.05 1.00 -0.36
CA VAL A 45 -25.48 0.98 0.99
C VAL A 45 -24.87 -0.39 1.25
N VAL A 46 -23.63 -0.44 1.76
CA VAL A 46 -23.00 -1.71 2.15
C VAL A 46 -22.28 -1.61 3.48
N GLY A 47 -22.38 -2.66 4.29
CA GLY A 47 -21.41 -2.96 5.35
C GLY A 47 -20.20 -3.70 4.80
N VAL A 48 -19.01 -3.42 5.36
CA VAL A 48 -17.75 -4.09 5.06
C VAL A 48 -17.15 -4.66 6.34
N ASP A 49 -17.07 -5.98 6.41
CA ASP A 49 -16.37 -6.73 7.44
C ASP A 49 -14.89 -6.86 7.05
N LEU A 50 -13.99 -6.36 7.89
CA LEU A 50 -12.55 -6.40 7.66
C LEU A 50 -11.93 -7.61 8.35
N GLY A 51 -10.99 -8.28 7.68
CA GLY A 51 -10.41 -9.52 8.19
C GLY A 51 -8.89 -9.63 8.05
N VAL A 52 -8.34 -10.62 8.73
CA VAL A 52 -6.93 -11.01 8.59
C VAL A 52 -6.76 -12.06 7.48
N LYS A 53 -7.66 -13.04 7.41
CA LYS A 53 -7.63 -14.14 6.42
C LYS A 53 -8.04 -13.66 5.02
N LYS A 54 -9.19 -12.99 4.95
CA LYS A 54 -9.69 -12.20 3.82
C LYS A 54 -9.48 -10.73 4.18
N LEU A 55 -9.18 -9.87 3.21
CA LEU A 55 -9.00 -8.45 3.50
C LEU A 55 -10.32 -7.80 3.90
N ALA A 56 -11.38 -8.06 3.13
CA ALA A 56 -12.70 -7.51 3.37
C ALA A 56 -13.80 -8.41 2.80
N THR A 57 -14.93 -8.51 3.47
CA THR A 57 -16.17 -9.12 2.96
C THR A 57 -17.25 -8.04 2.97
N VAL A 58 -17.88 -7.82 1.82
CA VAL A 58 -18.93 -6.82 1.65
C VAL A 58 -20.28 -7.52 1.76
N SER A 59 -21.24 -6.86 2.42
CA SER A 59 -22.62 -7.34 2.58
C SER A 59 -23.35 -7.69 1.27
N ASP A 60 -22.88 -7.19 0.12
CA ASP A 60 -23.37 -7.57 -1.22
C ASP A 60 -22.79 -8.91 -1.73
N GLY A 61 -22.05 -9.62 -0.89
CA GLY A 61 -21.43 -10.91 -1.18
C GLY A 61 -20.02 -10.81 -1.78
N LYS A 62 -19.53 -9.59 -2.10
CA LYS A 62 -18.18 -9.44 -2.66
C LYS A 62 -17.10 -9.68 -1.62
N VAL A 63 -16.12 -10.50 -1.96
CA VAL A 63 -14.97 -10.81 -1.10
C VAL A 63 -13.70 -10.26 -1.71
N PHE A 64 -12.91 -9.56 -0.90
CA PHE A 64 -11.56 -9.12 -1.22
C PHE A 64 -10.55 -9.97 -0.45
N GLU A 65 -9.72 -10.71 -1.18
CA GLU A 65 -8.71 -11.58 -0.60
C GLU A 65 -7.52 -10.79 -0.05
N ASN A 66 -6.91 -11.27 1.04
CA ASN A 66 -5.67 -10.67 1.53
C ASN A 66 -4.51 -11.05 0.60
N PRO A 67 -3.75 -10.10 0.03
CA PRO A 67 -2.68 -10.40 -0.93
C PRO A 67 -1.50 -11.18 -0.32
N LYS A 68 -1.45 -11.38 1.01
CA LYS A 68 -0.42 -12.18 1.71
C LYS A 68 1.01 -11.82 1.29
N ALA A 69 1.24 -10.54 0.98
CA ALA A 69 2.46 -10.04 0.34
C ALA A 69 3.74 -10.36 1.15
N LEU A 70 3.64 -10.32 2.49
CA LEU A 70 4.75 -10.70 3.37
C LEU A 70 5.09 -12.19 3.23
N ARG A 71 4.10 -13.07 3.35
CA ARG A 71 4.28 -14.53 3.26
C ARG A 71 4.93 -14.94 1.93
N MET A 72 4.52 -14.32 0.82
CA MET A 72 5.12 -14.57 -0.50
C MET A 72 6.60 -14.17 -0.59
N ASN A 73 7.03 -13.18 0.19
CA ASN A 73 8.39 -12.62 0.13
C ASN A 73 9.27 -12.98 1.34
N GLU A 74 8.73 -13.70 2.31
CA GLU A 74 9.36 -13.98 3.61
C GLU A 74 10.73 -14.67 3.47
N ARG A 75 10.81 -15.74 2.67
CA ARG A 75 12.08 -16.45 2.42
C ARG A 75 13.15 -15.52 1.87
N ARG A 76 12.80 -14.62 0.96
CA ARG A 76 13.74 -13.64 0.39
C ARG A 76 14.12 -12.58 1.42
N LEU A 77 13.15 -12.12 2.21
CA LEU A 77 13.34 -11.14 3.27
C LEU A 77 14.34 -11.64 4.32
N VAL A 78 14.12 -12.84 4.87
CA VAL A 78 15.00 -13.48 5.86
C VAL A 78 16.43 -13.62 5.32
N ARG A 79 16.58 -14.09 4.07
CA ARG A 79 17.90 -14.21 3.43
C ARG A 79 18.62 -12.85 3.34
N LYS A 80 17.93 -11.78 2.93
CA LYS A 80 18.54 -10.44 2.84
C LYS A 80 18.82 -9.84 4.22
N GLN A 81 17.97 -10.05 5.21
CA GLN A 81 18.23 -9.65 6.60
C GLN A 81 19.50 -10.32 7.14
N ARG A 82 19.65 -11.64 6.96
CA ARG A 82 20.88 -12.37 7.33
C ARG A 82 22.12 -11.83 6.61
N SER A 83 21.99 -11.52 5.32
CA SER A 83 23.08 -10.92 4.54
C SER A 83 23.52 -9.55 5.08
N VAL A 84 22.59 -8.72 5.56
CA VAL A 84 22.89 -7.42 6.19
C VAL A 84 23.57 -7.62 7.54
N SER A 85 23.07 -8.55 8.36
CA SER A 85 23.61 -8.83 9.70
C SER A 85 25.06 -9.32 9.64
N ARG A 86 25.39 -10.18 8.67
CA ARG A 86 26.76 -10.72 8.49
C ARG A 86 27.79 -9.71 7.97
N LYS A 87 27.40 -8.50 7.57
CA LYS A 87 28.30 -7.52 6.97
C LYS A 87 28.72 -6.46 7.99
N LYS A 88 30.00 -6.06 7.94
CA LYS A 88 30.60 -5.04 8.82
C LYS A 88 29.76 -3.76 8.81
N LYS A 89 29.36 -3.28 9.99
CA LYS A 89 28.64 -2.00 10.18
C LYS A 89 29.45 -0.86 9.55
N GLY A 90 28.76 0.06 8.88
CA GLY A 90 29.40 1.18 8.14
C GLY A 90 30.06 0.82 6.81
N SER A 91 30.28 -0.45 6.49
CA SER A 91 30.93 -0.83 5.22
C SER A 91 30.06 -0.57 3.99
N ASN A 92 30.71 -0.27 2.86
CA ASN A 92 30.05 -0.13 1.55
C ASN A 92 29.27 -1.40 1.16
N ASN A 93 29.79 -2.58 1.50
CA ASN A 93 29.11 -3.86 1.25
C ASN A 93 27.82 -3.98 2.06
N ARG A 94 27.81 -3.51 3.32
CA ARG A 94 26.60 -3.48 4.13
C ARG A 94 25.58 -2.50 3.56
N ARG A 95 26.00 -1.32 3.11
CA ARG A 95 25.11 -0.33 2.46
C ARG A 95 24.41 -0.92 1.23
N LYS A 96 25.16 -1.62 0.36
CA LYS A 96 24.60 -2.35 -0.80
C LYS A 96 23.58 -3.41 -0.35
N ALA A 97 23.88 -4.18 0.69
CA ALA A 97 22.96 -5.21 1.20
C ALA A 97 21.68 -4.62 1.83
N ILE A 98 21.78 -3.47 2.52
CA ILE A 98 20.61 -2.75 3.05
C ILE A 98 19.71 -2.29 1.91
N LEU A 99 20.28 -1.75 0.84
CA LEU A 99 19.49 -1.31 -0.32
C LEU A 99 18.69 -2.48 -0.93
N GLU A 100 19.31 -3.64 -1.05
CA GLU A 100 18.62 -4.86 -1.51
C GLU A 100 17.48 -5.29 -0.55
N LEU A 101 17.69 -5.18 0.76
CA LEU A 101 16.66 -5.43 1.76
C LEU A 101 15.50 -4.41 1.65
N GLN A 102 15.82 -3.12 1.49
CA GLN A 102 14.85 -2.04 1.31
C GLN A 102 13.98 -2.26 0.06
N LYS A 103 14.55 -2.77 -1.04
CA LYS A 103 13.79 -3.11 -2.25
C LYS A 103 12.72 -4.16 -1.99
N ILE A 104 13.00 -5.17 -1.16
CA ILE A 104 12.01 -6.19 -0.77
C ILE A 104 10.91 -5.56 0.09
N HIS A 105 11.28 -4.77 1.10
CA HIS A 105 10.29 -4.06 1.92
C HIS A 105 9.39 -3.14 1.09
N LYS A 106 9.99 -2.39 0.15
CA LYS A 106 9.26 -1.54 -0.79
C LYS A 106 8.30 -2.37 -1.65
N ARG A 107 8.73 -3.51 -2.21
CA ARG A 107 7.84 -4.41 -2.98
C ARG A 107 6.65 -4.91 -2.15
N ILE A 108 6.88 -5.32 -0.91
CA ILE A 108 5.79 -5.77 0.00
C ILE A 108 4.82 -4.62 0.28
N SER A 109 5.34 -3.43 0.58
CA SER A 109 4.54 -2.22 0.78
C SER A 109 3.71 -1.90 -0.46
N ASP A 110 4.31 -1.95 -1.66
CA ASP A 110 3.65 -1.59 -2.92
C ASP A 110 2.51 -2.56 -3.25
N ILE A 111 2.71 -3.87 -3.05
CA ILE A 111 1.64 -4.86 -3.26
C ILE A 111 0.46 -4.60 -2.31
N ARG A 112 0.75 -4.27 -1.04
CA ARG A 112 -0.31 -3.95 -0.06
C ARG A 112 -1.05 -2.68 -0.44
N SER A 113 -0.33 -1.61 -0.76
CA SER A 113 -0.92 -0.33 -1.16
C SER A 113 -1.75 -0.47 -2.44
N ASP A 114 -1.22 -1.11 -3.48
CA ASP A 114 -1.95 -1.34 -4.74
C ASP A 114 -3.28 -2.07 -4.49
N HIS A 115 -3.24 -3.13 -3.69
CA HIS A 115 -4.45 -3.88 -3.38
C HIS A 115 -5.46 -3.04 -2.59
N ILE A 116 -5.02 -2.32 -1.55
CA ILE A 116 -5.90 -1.43 -0.77
C ILE A 116 -6.52 -0.36 -1.67
N HIS A 117 -5.73 0.30 -2.52
CA HIS A 117 -6.24 1.33 -3.43
C HIS A 117 -7.26 0.79 -4.42
N LYS A 118 -7.08 -0.43 -4.93
CA LYS A 118 -8.07 -1.07 -5.82
C LYS A 118 -9.38 -1.35 -5.09
N VAL A 119 -9.32 -1.85 -3.86
CA VAL A 119 -10.51 -2.11 -3.04
C VAL A 119 -11.23 -0.82 -2.71
N THR A 120 -10.53 0.19 -2.19
CA THR A 120 -11.13 1.46 -1.81
C THR A 120 -11.67 2.22 -3.01
N SER A 121 -10.95 2.23 -4.14
CA SER A 121 -11.43 2.83 -5.39
C SER A 121 -12.69 2.15 -5.91
N TYR A 122 -12.77 0.82 -5.81
CA TYR A 122 -13.98 0.09 -6.18
C TYR A 122 -15.16 0.49 -5.29
N LEU A 123 -14.98 0.48 -3.96
CA LEU A 123 -16.04 0.82 -3.02
C LEU A 123 -16.50 2.27 -3.20
N ALA A 124 -15.57 3.22 -3.24
CA ALA A 124 -15.87 4.64 -3.39
C ALA A 124 -16.58 4.97 -4.72
N LYS A 125 -16.36 4.19 -5.78
CA LYS A 125 -17.03 4.37 -7.08
C LYS A 125 -18.37 3.67 -7.20
N THR A 126 -18.63 2.65 -6.39
CA THR A 126 -19.81 1.77 -6.58
C THR A 126 -20.83 1.86 -5.46
N LYS A 127 -20.46 2.42 -4.31
CA LYS A 127 -21.28 2.46 -3.09
C LYS A 127 -21.44 3.88 -2.59
N SER A 128 -22.66 4.28 -2.28
CA SER A 128 -22.99 5.62 -1.79
C SER A 128 -22.69 5.75 -0.30
N VAL A 129 -22.95 4.69 0.47
CA VAL A 129 -22.72 4.62 1.92
C VAL A 129 -21.97 3.34 2.25
N ILE A 130 -20.91 3.48 3.03
CA ILE A 130 -20.05 2.39 3.46
C ILE A 130 -20.03 2.36 4.98
N GLY A 131 -20.61 1.33 5.58
CA GLY A 131 -20.48 1.03 7.00
C GLY A 131 -19.23 0.19 7.26
N LEU A 132 -18.39 0.62 8.20
CA LEU A 132 -17.21 -0.12 8.65
C LEU A 132 -17.39 -0.50 10.12
N GLU A 133 -16.98 -1.70 10.48
CA GLU A 133 -16.90 -2.10 11.89
C GLU A 133 -15.61 -1.57 12.52
N ASP A 134 -15.67 -1.19 13.81
CA ASP A 134 -14.49 -0.85 14.59
C ASP A 134 -13.78 -2.13 15.04
N LEU A 135 -12.69 -2.49 14.34
CA LEU A 135 -12.04 -3.77 14.50
C LEU A 135 -10.81 -3.69 15.39
N ASN A 136 -10.77 -4.47 16.47
CA ASN A 136 -9.55 -4.69 17.25
C ASN A 136 -8.59 -5.67 16.53
N VAL A 137 -7.95 -5.19 15.47
CA VAL A 137 -6.98 -5.94 14.66
C VAL A 137 -5.85 -6.52 15.53
N SER A 138 -5.40 -5.76 16.54
CA SER A 138 -4.32 -6.19 17.43
C SER A 138 -4.71 -7.43 18.25
N GLY A 139 -5.96 -7.50 18.69
CA GLY A 139 -6.54 -8.65 19.38
C GLY A 139 -6.68 -9.86 18.45
N MET A 140 -7.14 -9.64 17.22
CA MET A 140 -7.29 -10.71 16.23
C MET A 140 -5.96 -11.35 15.83
N LEU A 141 -4.91 -10.55 15.67
CA LEU A 141 -3.57 -11.06 15.33
C LEU A 141 -2.95 -11.91 16.45
N LYS A 142 -3.31 -11.66 17.72
CA LYS A 142 -2.87 -12.48 18.86
C LYS A 142 -3.60 -13.83 18.92
N ASN A 143 -4.79 -13.92 18.33
CA ASN A 143 -5.57 -15.15 18.32
C ASN A 143 -5.10 -16.10 17.21
N ARG A 144 -4.33 -17.13 17.60
CA ARG A 144 -3.80 -18.16 16.70
C ARG A 144 -4.84 -19.00 15.96
N ARG A 145 -6.13 -18.93 16.33
CA ARG A 145 -7.22 -19.61 15.61
C ARG A 145 -7.76 -18.79 14.43
N LEU A 146 -7.42 -17.50 14.35
CA LEU A 146 -7.88 -16.57 13.31
C LEU A 146 -6.82 -16.24 12.24
N SER A 147 -5.58 -16.69 12.48
CA SER A 147 -4.39 -16.48 11.64
C SER A 147 -4.17 -17.58 10.59
#